data_AF-A0A9X1UKV7-F1
#
_entry.id   AF-A0A9X1UKV7-F1
#
_cell.length_a   1.000
_cell.length_b   1.000
_cell.length_c   1.000
_cell.angle_alpha   90.00
_cell.angle_beta   90.00
_cell.angle_gamma   90.00
#
_symmetry.space_group_name_H-M   'P 1'
#
loop_
_entity.id
_entity.type
_entity.pdbx_description
1 polymer ?
#
loop_
_entity_poly.entity_id
_entity_poly.type
_entity_poly.pdbx_seq_one_letter_code
_entity_poly.pdbx_strand_id
1 'polypeptide(L)' 'MNFWSLLSHAAWALAILLFAWILVDAVRVSRAYDDDFLMSSTEGSE' A
#
# COMPACT_ATOMS: atom_id res chain seq x y z
N MET A 1 -1.25 -4.84 -31.39
CA MET A 1 -1.33 -5.55 -30.10
C MET A 1 -2.46 -6.55 -30.13
N ASN A 2 -2.31 -7.71 -29.50
CA ASN A 2 -3.41 -8.66 -29.32
C ASN A 2 -4.11 -8.45 -27.96
N PHE A 3 -5.28 -9.07 -27.79
CA PHE A 3 -6.10 -8.95 -26.58
C PHE A 3 -5.31 -9.29 -25.30
N TRP A 4 -4.51 -10.36 -25.33
CA TRP A 4 -3.69 -10.79 -24.21
C TRP A 4 -2.62 -9.76 -23.84
N SER A 5 -1.94 -9.18 -24.83
CA SER A 5 -0.97 -8.11 -24.59
C SER A 5 -1.64 -6.92 -23.90
N LEU A 6 -2.81 -6.47 -24.36
CA LEU A 6 -3.52 -5.35 -23.73
C LEU A 6 -3.84 -5.65 -22.26
N LEU A 7 -4.37 -6.86 -22.00
CA LEU A 7 -4.72 -7.30 -20.65
C LEU A 7 -3.48 -7.38 -19.73
N SER A 8 -2.35 -7.90 -20.24
CA SER A 8 -1.11 -7.96 -19.48
C SER A 8 -0.56 -6.58 -19.12
N HIS A 9 -0.62 -5.60 -20.04
CA HIS A 9 -0.19 -4.23 -19.75
C HIS A 9 -1.11 -3.57 -18.71
N ALA A 10 -2.42 -3.80 -18.81
CA ALA A 10 -3.37 -3.31 -17.82
C ALA A 10 -3.12 -3.91 -16.42
N ALA A 11 -2.84 -5.21 -16.34
CA ALA A 11 -2.51 -5.88 -15.09
C ALA A 11 -1.22 -5.32 -14.46
N TRP A 12 -0.18 -5.10 -15.28
CA TRP A 12 1.06 -4.46 -14.81
C TRP A 12 0.84 -3.03 -14.33
N ALA A 13 0.05 -2.23 -15.05
CA ALA A 13 -0.28 -0.87 -14.63
C ALA A 13 -1.02 -0.85 -13.29
N LEU A 14 -2.00 -1.75 -13.10
CA LEU A 14 -2.72 -1.88 -11.84
C LEU A 14 -1.81 -2.32 -10.69
N ALA A 15 -0.89 -3.26 -10.93
CA ALA A 15 0.08 -3.70 -9.92
C ALA A 15 0.97 -2.54 -9.45
N ILE A 16 1.47 -1.72 -10.38
CA ILE A 16 2.28 -0.54 -10.06
C ILE A 16 1.47 0.48 -9.26
N LEU A 17 0.21 0.73 -9.65
CA LEU A 17 -0.67 1.66 -8.94
C LEU A 17 -0.95 1.20 -7.51
N LEU A 18 -1.24 -0.10 -7.30
CA LEU A 18 -1.44 -0.67 -5.98
C LEU A 18 -0.17 -0.58 -5.13
N PHE A 19 0.99 -0.88 -5.70
CA PHE A 19 2.26 -0.77 -5.00
C PHE A 19 2.54 0.68 -4.57
N ALA A 20 2.34 1.65 -5.46
CA ALA A 20 2.47 3.06 -5.13
C ALA A 20 1.49 3.50 -4.03
N TRP A 21 0.25 3.01 -4.08
CA TRP A 21 -0.74 3.29 -3.06
C TRP A 21 -0.33 2.75 -1.68
N ILE A 22 0.17 1.52 -1.60
CA ILE A 22 0.69 0.93 -0.35
C ILE A 22 1.85 1.76 0.22
N LEU A 23 2.77 2.23 -0.63
CA LEU A 23 3.89 3.07 -0.16
C LEU A 23 3.40 4.42 0.38
N VAL A 24 2.44 5.06 -0.31
CA VAL A 24 1.86 6.32 0.15
C VAL A 24 1.13 6.13 1.49
N ASP A 25 0.38 5.04 1.62
CA ASP A 25 -0.32 4.68 2.85
C ASP A 25 0.67 4.45 4.01
N ALA A 26 1.72 3.65 3.79
CA ALA A 26 2.75 3.39 4.80
C ALA A 26 3.43 4.70 5.28
N VAL A 27 3.79 5.59 4.35
CA VAL A 27 4.36 6.91 4.70
C VAL A 27 3.36 7.77 5.46
N ARG A 28 2.08 7.73 5.09
CA ARG A 28 1.02 8.49 5.77
C ARG A 28 0.81 7.99 7.20
N VAL A 29 0.71 6.67 7.39
CA VAL A 29 0.53 6.03 8.70
C VAL A 29 1.73 6.31 9.60
N SER A 30 2.95 6.14 9.10
CA SER A 30 4.18 6.44 9.85
C SER A 30 4.28 7.91 10.29
N ARG A 31 3.64 8.85 9.59
CA ARG A 31 3.59 10.26 10.00
C ARG A 31 2.45 10.59 10.95
N ALA A 32 1.38 9.79 10.94
CA ALA A 32 0.17 10.04 11.71
C ALA A 32 0.23 9.41 13.11
N TYR A 33 1.01 8.35 13.28
CA TYR A 33 1.12 7.58 14.52
C TYR A 33 2.58 7.42 14.92
N ASP A 34 2.87 7.52 16.21
CA ASP A 34 4.20 7.26 16.76
C ASP A 34 4.57 5.78 16.64
N ASP A 35 5.87 5.49 16.47
CA ASP A 35 6.38 4.13 16.34
C ASP A 35 6.03 3.26 17.56
N ASP A 36 6.03 3.83 18.76
CA ASP A 36 5.65 3.12 19.99
C ASP A 36 4.18 2.66 19.96
N PHE A 37 3.29 3.45 19.36
CA PHE A 37 1.90 3.07 19.14
C PHE A 37 1.79 1.98 18.07
N LEU A 38 2.52 2.11 16.96
CA LEU A 38 2.50 1.14 15.86
C LEU A 38 3.11 -0.22 16.24
N MET A 39 4.08 -0.23 17.15
CA MET A 39 4.78 -1.43 17.64
C MET A 39 4.20 -1.97 18.96
N SER A 40 3.19 -1.30 19.52
CA SER A 40 2.52 -1.75 20.74
C SER A 40 1.78 -3.07 20.50
N SER A 41 2.15 -4.11 21.26
CA SER A 41 1.38 -5.35 21.36
C SER A 41 0.12 -5.22 22.23
N THR A 42 -0.05 -4.06 22.88
CA THR A 42 -1.27 -3.72 23.61
C THR A 42 -2.24 -3.08 22.64
N GLU A 43 -3.15 -3.90 22.11
CA GLU A 43 -4.31 -3.42 21.36
C GLU A 43 -5.21 -2.61 22.30
N GLY A 44 -5.25 -1.29 22.12
CA GLY A 44 -6.28 -0.42 22.72
C GLY A 44 -6.28 -0.33 24.26
N SER A 45 -5.16 0.01 24.90
CA SER A 45 -5.22 0.55 26.26
C SER A 45 -5.54 2.06 26.23
N GLU A 46 -6.80 2.38 25.98
CA GLU A 46 -7.46 3.64 26.35
C GLU A 46 -8.74 3.35 27.13
#